data_AF-A0A6B1EZ45-F1
#
_entry.id   AF-A0A6B1EZ45-F1
#
_cell.length_a   1.000
_cell.length_b   1.000
_cell.length_c   1.000
_cell.angle_alpha   90.00
_cell.angle_beta   90.00
_cell.angle_gamma   90.00
#
_symmetry.space_group_name_H-M   'P 1'
#
loop_
_entity.id
_entity.type
_entity.pdbx_description
1 polymer ?
#
loop_
_entity_poly.entity_id
_entity_poly.type
_entity_poly.pdbx_seq_one_letter_code
_entity_poly.pdbx_strand_id
1 'polypeptide(L)'
;MKILAIDSSYDEITQASYVYRNRHVYPYLESKGFEVVRCQGKSARRVYVQPEACRDDIVYMTGVGHGVYTTYMGEYCNPIFDIGKYQAKELNNKVAHFFSCQTAAELGTDFVNNGCLA
;
A
#
# COMPACT_ATOMS: atom_id res chain seq x y z
N MET A 1 -14.09 7.62 -6.52
CA MET A 1 -12.62 7.51 -6.34
C MET A 1 -12.35 6.40 -5.36
N LYS A 2 -11.36 5.55 -5.63
CA LYS A 2 -11.06 4.39 -4.80
C LYS A 2 -9.71 4.52 -4.11
N ILE A 3 -9.60 3.91 -2.95
CA ILE A 3 -8.37 3.80 -2.17
C ILE A 3 -7.99 2.32 -2.09
N LEU A 4 -6.74 1.99 -2.37
CA LEU A 4 -6.22 0.64 -2.17
C LEU A 4 -5.56 0.54 -0.79
N ALA A 5 -6.14 -0.28 0.08
CA ALA A 5 -5.64 -0.62 1.40
C ALA A 5 -4.79 -1.90 1.35
N ILE A 6 -3.51 -1.81 1.70
CA ILE A 6 -2.55 -2.92 1.65
C ILE A 6 -1.97 -3.16 3.04
N ASP A 7 -2.66 -3.90 3.89
CA ASP A 7 -2.22 -4.10 5.29
C ASP A 7 -1.80 -5.55 5.56
N SER A 8 -0.58 -5.72 6.03
CA SER A 8 -0.09 -6.93 6.67
C SER A 8 -0.68 -7.08 8.08
N SER A 9 -0.82 -8.31 8.57
CA SER A 9 -1.31 -8.59 9.92
C SER A 9 -0.69 -9.84 10.56
N TYR A 10 0.49 -10.29 10.12
CA TYR A 10 1.02 -11.60 10.55
C TYR A 10 1.84 -11.55 11.85
N ASP A 11 2.29 -10.38 12.29
CA ASP A 11 3.06 -10.19 13.52
C ASP A 11 2.37 -9.18 14.45
N GLU A 12 2.83 -9.06 15.69
CA GLU A 12 2.18 -8.23 16.71
C GLU A 12 2.04 -6.75 16.31
N ILE A 13 3.06 -6.18 15.67
CA ILE A 13 3.11 -4.75 15.31
C ILE A 13 2.20 -4.48 14.11
N THR A 14 2.29 -5.32 13.08
CA THR A 14 1.42 -5.20 11.89
C THR A 14 -0.03 -5.49 12.25
N GLN A 15 -0.30 -6.48 13.11
CA GLN A 15 -1.63 -6.82 13.62
C GLN A 15 -2.26 -5.66 14.40
N ALA A 16 -1.53 -5.01 15.31
CA ALA A 16 -2.06 -3.86 16.06
C ALA A 16 -2.48 -2.72 15.11
N SER A 17 -1.63 -2.41 14.13
CA SER A 17 -1.89 -1.39 13.12
C SER A 17 -3.07 -1.76 12.22
N TYR A 18 -3.14 -3.01 11.77
CA TYR A 18 -4.27 -3.55 11.00
C TYR A 18 -5.59 -3.36 11.75
N VAL A 19 -5.64 -3.72 13.05
CA VAL A 19 -6.85 -3.58 13.88
C VAL A 19 -7.25 -2.11 13.99
N TYR A 20 -6.30 -1.22 14.27
CA TYR A 20 -6.58 0.20 14.40
C TYR A 20 -7.10 0.81 13.10
N ARG A 21 -6.44 0.51 11.97
CA ARG A 21 -6.81 1.05 10.65
C ARG A 21 -8.21 0.61 10.23
N ASN A 22 -8.58 -0.65 10.48
CA ASN A 22 -9.93 -1.15 10.20
C ASN A 22 -11.01 -0.56 11.11
N ARG A 23 -10.67 -0.19 12.36
CA ARG A 23 -11.64 0.42 13.29
C ARG A 23 -11.80 1.92 13.11
N HIS A 24 -10.76 2.63 12.65
CA HIS A 24 -10.73 4.09 12.69
C HIS A 24 -10.40 4.74 11.35
N VAL A 25 -9.38 4.25 10.63
CA VAL A 25 -8.87 4.91 9.43
C VAL A 25 -9.79 4.67 8.23
N TYR A 26 -10.09 3.41 7.92
CA TYR A 26 -10.90 3.13 6.74
C TYR A 26 -12.37 3.55 6.87
N PRO A 27 -13.04 3.37 8.03
CA PRO A 27 -14.37 3.93 8.22
C PRO A 27 -14.40 5.45 8.05
N TYR A 28 -13.35 6.16 8.48
CA TYR A 28 -13.23 7.59 8.24
C TYR A 28 -13.10 7.90 6.75
N LEU A 29 -12.24 7.19 6.01
CA LEU A 29 -12.10 7.38 4.56
C LEU A 29 -13.41 7.10 3.81
N GLU A 30 -14.12 6.04 4.18
CA GLU A 30 -15.43 5.70 3.65
C GLU A 30 -16.46 6.81 3.95
N SER A 31 -16.43 7.40 5.16
CA SER A 31 -17.27 8.56 5.51
C SER A 31 -16.99 9.81 4.68
N LYS A 32 -15.83 9.87 4.01
CA LYS A 32 -15.46 10.94 3.07
C LYS A 32 -15.83 10.62 1.62
N GLY A 33 -16.52 9.51 1.37
CA GLY A 33 -17.01 9.13 0.04
C GLY A 33 -16.00 8.34 -0.80
N PHE A 34 -14.93 7.83 -0.20
CA PHE A 34 -14.02 6.90 -0.88
C PHE A 34 -14.53 5.46 -0.76
N GLU A 35 -14.41 4.69 -1.84
CA GLU A 35 -14.53 3.23 -1.76
C GLU A 35 -13.16 2.64 -1.42
N VAL A 36 -13.09 1.79 -0.40
CA VAL A 36 -11.83 1.16 0.03
C VAL A 36 -11.75 -0.26 -0.53
N VAL A 37 -10.83 -0.47 -1.47
CA VAL A 37 -10.43 -1.78 -1.98
C VAL A 37 -9.41 -2.39 -1.01
N ARG A 38 -9.68 -3.60 -0.51
CA ARG A 38 -8.91 -4.19 0.60
C ARG A 38 -8.08 -5.38 0.14
N CYS A 39 -6.76 -5.20 0.09
CA CYS A 39 -5.77 -6.26 -0.03
C CYS A 39 -5.04 -6.41 1.32
N GLN A 40 -5.72 -6.99 2.31
CA GLN A 40 -5.21 -7.09 3.68
C GLN A 40 -5.03 -8.56 4.13
N GLY A 41 -4.24 -8.78 5.18
CA GLY A 41 -3.89 -10.10 5.71
C GLY A 41 -3.35 -10.99 4.59
N LYS A 42 -3.87 -12.22 4.43
CA LYS A 42 -3.45 -13.15 3.35
C LYS A 42 -3.50 -12.56 1.93
N SER A 43 -4.32 -11.53 1.70
CA SER A 43 -4.43 -10.85 0.40
C SER A 43 -3.47 -9.66 0.24
N ALA A 44 -2.73 -9.26 1.28
CA ALA A 44 -1.60 -8.33 1.18
C ALA A 44 -0.39 -9.04 0.54
N ARG A 45 -0.55 -9.49 -0.70
CA ARG A 45 0.46 -10.18 -1.52
C ARG A 45 0.41 -9.65 -2.95
N ARG A 46 1.57 -9.65 -3.62
CA ARG A 46 1.77 -9.08 -4.96
C ARG A 46 0.69 -9.48 -5.96
N VAL A 47 0.34 -10.77 -6.01
CA VAL A 47 -0.63 -11.34 -6.95
C VAL A 47 -2.04 -10.71 -6.84
N TYR A 48 -2.41 -10.23 -5.66
CA TYR A 48 -3.70 -9.57 -5.43
C TYR A 48 -3.58 -8.04 -5.50
N VAL A 49 -2.45 -7.48 -5.04
CA VAL A 49 -2.25 -6.03 -5.01
C VAL A 49 -2.01 -5.46 -6.40
N GLN A 50 -1.16 -6.09 -7.22
CA GLN A 50 -0.77 -5.59 -8.53
C GLN A 50 -1.98 -5.30 -9.45
N PRO A 51 -2.95 -6.22 -9.65
CA PRO A 51 -4.08 -5.93 -10.52
C PRO A 51 -4.94 -4.76 -10.01
N GLU A 52 -5.11 -4.61 -8.70
CA GLU A 52 -5.86 -3.49 -8.13
C GLU A 52 -5.10 -2.16 -8.26
N ALA A 53 -3.79 -2.16 -8.01
CA ALA A 53 -2.95 -0.97 -8.15
C ALA A 53 -2.93 -0.44 -9.60
N CYS A 54 -3.04 -1.31 -10.61
CA CYS A 54 -3.11 -0.95 -12.02
C CYS A 54 -4.46 -0.34 -12.47
N ARG A 55 -5.45 -0.23 -11.59
CA ARG A 55 -6.75 0.35 -11.95
C ARG A 55 -6.71 1.87 -11.97
N ASP A 56 -7.34 2.46 -12.98
CA ASP A 56 -7.33 3.92 -13.17
C ASP A 56 -8.24 4.66 -12.16
N ASP A 57 -9.15 3.95 -11.49
CA ASP A 57 -10.05 4.51 -10.47
C ASP A 57 -9.46 4.51 -9.04
N ILE A 58 -8.29 3.89 -8.84
CA ILE A 58 -7.51 3.98 -7.61
C ILE A 58 -6.67 5.26 -7.66
N VAL A 59 -6.89 6.16 -6.71
CA VAL A 59 -6.20 7.46 -6.67
C VAL A 59 -5.21 7.57 -5.50
N TYR A 60 -5.34 6.68 -4.52
CA TYR A 60 -4.52 6.66 -3.32
C TYR A 60 -4.28 5.23 -2.86
N MET A 61 -3.04 4.92 -2.53
CA MET A 61 -2.64 3.65 -1.95
C MET A 61 -2.12 3.88 -0.55
N THR A 62 -2.56 3.07 0.40
CA THR A 62 -2.06 3.15 1.76
C THR A 62 -1.99 1.79 2.41
N GLY A 63 -1.03 1.62 3.32
CA GLY A 63 -0.82 0.32 3.94
C GLY A 63 0.06 0.36 5.17
N VAL A 64 0.01 -0.71 5.94
CA VAL A 64 1.01 -1.05 6.96
C VAL A 64 1.67 -2.38 6.63
N GLY A 65 2.98 -2.42 6.76
CA GLY A 65 3.78 -3.59 6.46
C GLY A 65 5.23 -3.36 6.84
N HIS A 66 6.04 -4.40 6.69
CA HIS A 66 7.49 -4.25 6.83
C HIS A 66 8.07 -3.62 5.58
N GLY A 67 9.27 -3.09 5.72
CA GLY A 67 10.02 -2.62 4.58
C GLY A 67 11.49 -2.46 4.89
N VAL A 68 12.21 -2.25 3.81
CA VAL A 68 13.60 -1.84 3.77
C VAL A 68 13.70 -0.70 2.76
N TYR A 69 14.89 -0.12 2.59
CA TYR A 69 15.13 1.02 1.71
C TYR A 69 14.43 0.91 0.33
N THR A 70 14.51 -0.25 -0.31
CA THR A 70 14.02 -0.47 -1.68
C THR A 70 12.69 -1.22 -1.78
N THR A 71 12.08 -1.67 -0.67
CA THR A 71 10.97 -2.63 -0.73
C THR A 71 9.91 -2.39 0.33
N TYR A 72 8.65 -2.35 -0.10
CA TYR A 72 7.46 -2.49 0.75
C TYR A 72 6.96 -3.93 0.73
N MET A 73 6.76 -4.52 1.91
CA MET A 73 6.38 -5.92 2.08
C MET A 73 5.01 -6.04 2.76
N GLY A 74 4.22 -6.98 2.28
CA GLY A 74 2.90 -7.32 2.82
C GLY A 74 2.98 -8.48 3.81
N GLU A 75 2.00 -9.37 3.73
CA GLU A 75 1.85 -10.51 4.63
C GLU A 75 3.07 -11.46 4.57
N TYR A 76 3.57 -11.89 5.73
CA TYR A 76 4.76 -12.76 5.87
C TYR A 76 5.99 -12.26 5.09
N CYS A 77 6.27 -10.96 5.13
CA CYS A 77 7.39 -10.33 4.39
C CYS A 77 7.35 -10.55 2.86
N ASN A 78 6.19 -10.85 2.26
CA ASN A 78 6.11 -10.99 0.81
C ASN A 78 6.28 -9.61 0.13
N PRO A 79 7.25 -9.42 -0.77
CA PRO A 79 7.44 -8.14 -1.46
C PRO A 79 6.19 -7.75 -2.27
N ILE A 80 5.74 -6.50 -2.12
CA ILE A 80 4.63 -5.92 -2.87
C ILE A 80 5.15 -4.93 -3.92
N PHE A 81 6.03 -4.03 -3.49
CA PHE A 81 6.73 -3.09 -4.36
C PHE A 81 8.21 -3.20 -4.06
N ASP A 82 9.01 -3.38 -5.10
CA ASP A 82 10.47 -3.43 -5.03
C ASP A 82 11.01 -2.68 -6.25
N ILE A 83 12.05 -1.88 -6.08
CA ILE A 83 12.61 -1.04 -7.14
C ILE A 83 12.94 -1.91 -8.36
N GLY A 84 12.47 -1.49 -9.54
CA GLY A 84 12.62 -2.22 -10.80
C GLY A 84 11.72 -3.45 -10.98
N LYS A 85 10.81 -3.76 -10.03
CA LYS A 85 9.90 -4.92 -10.10
C LYS A 85 8.41 -4.58 -10.04
N TYR A 86 8.06 -3.29 -10.14
CA TYR A 86 6.69 -2.83 -10.33
C TYR A 86 6.55 -2.09 -11.68
N GLN A 87 5.33 -2.00 -12.19
CA GLN A 87 4.99 -1.26 -13.40
C GLN A 87 4.65 0.18 -13.04
N ALA A 88 5.11 1.16 -13.83
CA ALA A 88 4.79 2.56 -13.61
C ALA A 88 3.27 2.83 -13.46
N LYS A 89 2.42 2.07 -14.17
CA LYS A 89 0.95 2.16 -14.08
C LYS A 89 0.40 2.00 -12.66
N GLU A 90 1.09 1.24 -11.81
CA GLU A 90 0.65 0.97 -10.45
C GLU A 90 0.66 2.21 -9.55
N LEU A 91 1.49 3.20 -9.89
CA LEU A 91 1.72 4.41 -9.08
C LEU A 91 1.43 5.70 -9.84
N ASN A 92 1.43 5.66 -11.18
CA ASN A 92 1.29 6.83 -12.02
C ASN A 92 -0.01 7.60 -11.73
N ASN A 93 0.12 8.90 -11.44
CA ASN A 93 -0.97 9.80 -11.04
C ASN A 93 -1.73 9.37 -9.77
N LYS A 94 -1.06 8.65 -8.86
CA LYS A 94 -1.61 8.23 -7.56
C LYS A 94 -0.72 8.75 -6.44
N VAL A 95 -1.30 8.87 -5.25
CA VAL A 95 -0.54 9.10 -4.00
C VAL A 95 -0.27 7.75 -3.33
N ALA A 96 0.91 7.56 -2.75
CA ALA A 96 1.28 6.35 -2.03
C ALA A 96 1.78 6.66 -0.61
N HIS A 97 1.11 6.11 0.40
CA HIS A 97 1.47 6.32 1.81
C HIS A 97 1.54 5.00 2.58
N PHE A 98 2.76 4.51 2.77
CA PHE A 98 3.04 3.27 3.48
C PHE A 98 3.65 3.54 4.85
N PHE A 99 2.98 3.08 5.90
CA PHE A 99 3.55 3.03 7.24
C PHE A 99 4.46 1.80 7.32
N SER A 100 5.72 2.01 6.95
CA SER A 100 6.72 0.96 6.75
C SER A 100 8.12 1.49 7.02
N CYS A 101 8.99 0.62 7.52
CA CYS A 101 10.38 0.98 7.84
C CYS A 101 11.15 1.38 6.59
N GLN A 102 11.87 2.50 6.66
CA GLN A 102 12.93 2.92 5.71
C GLN A 102 12.54 3.14 4.24
N THR A 103 11.33 2.81 3.82
CA THR A 103 10.91 2.87 2.41
C THR A 103 11.00 4.26 1.80
N ALA A 104 10.83 5.33 2.58
CA ALA A 104 10.90 6.70 2.09
C ALA A 104 12.32 7.13 1.63
N ALA A 105 13.37 6.41 2.02
CA ALA A 105 14.74 6.77 1.66
C ALA A 105 15.06 6.49 0.18
N GLU A 106 14.64 5.34 -0.35
CA GLU A 106 14.90 4.97 -1.76
C GLU A 106 13.61 4.66 -2.52
N LEU A 107 12.77 3.74 -2.02
CA LEU A 107 11.53 3.34 -2.69
C LEU A 107 10.57 4.51 -2.91
N GLY A 108 10.40 5.38 -1.92
CA GLY A 108 9.55 6.57 -2.04
C GLY A 108 10.05 7.53 -3.12
N THR A 109 11.36 7.80 -3.16
CA THR A 109 11.98 8.61 -4.22
C THR A 109 11.79 7.98 -5.59
N ASP A 110 11.96 6.66 -5.68
CA ASP A 110 11.75 5.91 -6.92
C ASP A 110 10.28 5.98 -7.39
N PHE A 111 9.30 5.87 -6.48
CA PHE A 111 7.88 6.04 -6.82
C PHE A 111 7.60 7.39 -7.46
N VAL A 112 8.09 8.49 -6.86
CA VAL A 112 7.88 9.85 -7.38
C VAL A 112 8.53 10.01 -8.76
N ASN A 113 9.75 9.50 -8.94
CA ASN A 113 10.44 9.51 -10.23
C ASN A 113 9.71 8.70 -11.32
N ASN A 114 8.86 7.74 -10.92
CA ASN A 114 8.06 6.90 -11.81
C ASN A 114 6.59 7.33 -11.91
N GLY A 115 6.26 8.56 -11.54
CA GLY A 115 4.95 9.18 -11.77
C GLY A 115 3.98 9.14 -10.60
N CYS A 116 4.43 8.69 -9.42
CA CYS A 116 3.67 8.89 -8.18
C CYS A 116 3.62 10.39 -7.83
N LEU A 117 2.47 10.87 -7.36
CA LEU A 117 2.27 12.29 -7.06
C LEU A 117 2.89 12.71 -5.74
N ALA A 118 2.87 11.81 -4.75
CA ALA A 118 3.40 12.00 -3.40
C ALA A 118 3.54 10.66 -2.68
#